data_AF-A0A8J7LCV1-F1
#
_entry.id   AF-A0A8J7LCV1-F1
#
_cell.length_a   1.000
_cell.length_b   1.000
_cell.length_c   1.000
_cell.angle_alpha   90.00
_cell.angle_beta   90.00
_cell.angle_gamma   90.00
#
_symmetry.space_group_name_H-M   'P 1'
#
loop_
_entity.id
_entity.type
_entity.pdbx_description
1 polymer ?
#
loop_
_entity_poly.entity_id
_entity_poly.type
_entity_poly.pdbx_seq_one_letter_code
_entity_poly.pdbx_strand_id
1 'polypeptide(L)' 'MFAITVDDITLTPDDIDYAQAEDEDDNVVSDFVNAEWYRIFLTDIGFDKHSTWEVVASREELDSSSLEYLLEVIQST' A
#
# COMPACT_ATOMS: atom_id res chain seq x y z
N MET A 1 -3.86 9.79 14.62
CA MET A 1 -2.70 9.24 13.90
C MET A 1 -3.17 7.93 13.34
N PHE A 2 -3.29 7.84 12.02
CA PHE A 2 -3.82 6.66 11.33
C PHE A 2 -2.64 5.87 10.76
N ALA A 3 -2.77 4.55 10.74
CA ALA A 3 -1.73 3.65 10.26
C ALA A 3 -2.38 2.42 9.60
N ILE A 4 -1.73 1.90 8.56
CA ILE A 4 -2.12 0.66 7.90
C ILE A 4 -1.31 -0.46 8.54
N THR A 5 -1.95 -1.57 8.90
CA THR A 5 -1.22 -2.76 9.36
C THR A 5 -1.23 -3.79 8.24
N VAL A 6 -0.07 -4.16 7.72
CA VAL A 6 0.10 -5.26 6.77
C VAL A 6 1.16 -6.20 7.30
N ASP A 7 0.85 -7.49 7.41
CA ASP A 7 1.79 -8.52 7.89
C ASP A 7 2.46 -8.15 9.25
N ASP A 8 1.66 -7.64 10.20
CA ASP A 8 2.12 -7.14 11.52
C ASP A 8 2.98 -5.85 11.47
N ILE A 9 3.24 -5.30 10.28
CA ILE A 9 3.95 -4.03 10.08
C ILE A 9 2.95 -2.88 10.08
N THR A 10 3.15 -1.94 10.99
CA THR A 10 2.36 -0.69 11.05
C THR A 10 3.04 0.39 10.20
N LEU A 11 2.39 0.81 9.13
CA LEU A 11 2.85 1.83 8.19
C LEU A 11 2.08 3.14 8.36
N THR A 12 2.79 4.26 8.33
CA THR A 12 2.22 5.60 8.33
C THR A 12 2.36 6.22 6.93
N PRO A 13 1.67 7.31 6.58
CA PRO A 13 1.74 7.86 5.21
C PRO A 13 3.14 8.40 4.85
N ASP A 14 3.93 8.83 5.85
CA ASP A 14 5.33 9.25 5.64
C ASP A 14 6.23 8.07 5.23
N ASP A 15 5.81 6.85 5.59
CA ASP A 15 6.52 5.62 5.26
C ASP A 15 6.19 5.12 3.85
N ILE A 16 5.16 5.65 3.18
CA ILE A 16 4.67 5.17 1.88
C ILE A 16 5.10 6.14 0.77
N ASP A 17 5.84 5.65 -0.22
CA ASP A 17 6.28 6.45 -1.38
C ASP A 17 5.17 6.50 -2.44
N TYR A 18 4.69 5.32 -2.83
CA TYR A 18 3.52 5.16 -3.68
C TYR A 18 2.94 3.76 -3.49
N ALA A 19 1.71 3.53 -3.96
CA ALA A 19 1.20 2.18 -4.10
C ALA A 19 0.67 1.95 -5.52
N GLN A 20 0.54 0.68 -5.87
CA GLN A 20 0.04 0.21 -7.15
C GLN A 20 -1.07 -0.81 -6.89
N ALA A 21 -2.17 -0.67 -7.61
CA ALA A 21 -3.30 -1.60 -7.56
C ALA A 21 -3.18 -2.59 -8.73
N GLU A 22 -3.45 -3.86 -8.45
CA GLU A 22 -3.40 -4.96 -9.42
C GLU A 22 -4.71 -5.76 -9.41
N ASP A 23 -5.11 -6.29 -10.57
CA ASP A 23 -6.23 -7.25 -10.67
C ASP A 23 -5.81 -8.70 -10.35
N GLU A 24 -6.75 -9.64 -10.45
CA GLU A 24 -6.53 -11.07 -10.18
C GLU A 24 -5.46 -11.73 -11.09
N ASP A 25 -5.15 -11.13 -12.22
CA ASP A 25 -4.15 -11.57 -13.20
C ASP A 25 -2.81 -10.79 -13.07
N ASP A 26 -2.57 -10.08 -11.96
CA ASP A 26 -1.34 -9.29 -11.69
C ASP A 26 -1.16 -8.10 -12.65
N ASN A 27 -2.22 -7.64 -13.32
CA ASN A 27 -2.12 -6.46 -14.18
C ASN A 27 -2.38 -5.18 -13.38
N VAL A 28 -1.53 -4.18 -13.59
CA VAL A 28 -1.68 -2.86 -12.98
C VAL A 28 -2.97 -2.20 -13.46
N VAL A 29 -3.86 -1.91 -12.52
CA VAL A 29 -5.13 -1.21 -12.77
C VAL A 29 -5.12 0.16 -12.11
N SER A 30 -5.84 1.10 -12.71
CA SER A 30 -6.06 2.43 -12.11
C SER A 30 -7.22 2.45 -11.11
N ASP A 31 -8.06 1.40 -11.11
CA ASP A 31 -9.21 1.29 -10.24
C ASP A 31 -8.83 0.62 -8.92
N PHE A 32 -8.31 1.42 -7.99
CA PHE A 32 -7.91 0.98 -6.65
C PHE A 32 -9.07 0.51 -5.77
N VAL A 33 -10.33 0.69 -6.16
CA VAL A 33 -11.47 0.19 -5.37
C VAL A 33 -11.83 -1.23 -5.77
N ASN A 34 -11.62 -1.57 -7.06
CA ASN A 34 -11.86 -2.89 -7.61
C ASN A 34 -10.58 -3.72 -7.78
N ALA A 35 -9.44 -3.25 -7.29
CA ALA A 35 -8.20 -4.02 -7.30
C ALA A 35 -8.27 -5.16 -6.28
N GLU A 36 -7.67 -6.29 -6.66
CA GLU A 36 -7.56 -7.48 -5.82
C GLU A 36 -6.32 -7.42 -4.94
N TRP A 37 -5.24 -6.79 -5.45
CA TRP A 37 -3.96 -6.69 -4.75
C TRP A 37 -3.44 -5.25 -4.75
N TYR A 38 -2.70 -4.91 -3.69
CA TYR A 38 -2.08 -3.61 -3.50
C TYR A 38 -0.60 -3.82 -3.19
N ARG A 39 0.27 -3.35 -4.08
CA ARG A 39 1.71 -3.26 -3.82
C ARG A 39 2.04 -1.88 -3.29
N ILE A 40 2.45 -1.83 -2.03
CA ILE A 40 2.80 -0.61 -1.32
C ILE A 40 4.32 -0.51 -1.31
N PHE A 41 4.84 0.53 -1.96
CA PHE A 41 6.26 0.82 -2.00
C PHE A 41 6.56 1.83 -0.92
N LEU A 42 7.45 1.46 0.00
CA LEU A 42 7.79 2.30 1.13
C LEU A 42 8.86 3.33 0.73
N THR A 43 8.76 4.53 1.30
CA THR A 43 9.88 5.49 1.28
C THR A 43 11.06 4.83 2.01
N ASP A 44 12.28 5.32 1.84
CA ASP A 44 13.47 4.75 2.51
C ASP A 44 13.35 4.90 4.04
N ILE A 45 12.60 3.99 4.68
CA ILE A 45 12.20 4.05 6.08
C ILE A 45 13.33 3.57 7.00
N GLY A 46 14.54 4.11 6.87
CA GLY A 46 15.60 4.03 7.89
C GLY A 46 16.06 2.64 8.39
N PHE A 47 15.47 1.54 7.93
CA PHE A 47 15.75 0.16 8.28
C PHE A 47 16.57 -0.46 7.14
N ASP A 48 17.87 -0.14 7.14
CA ASP A 48 18.87 -0.66 6.20
C ASP A 48 18.60 -0.34 4.71
N LYS A 49 19.28 0.73 4.24
CA LYS A 49 19.25 1.40 2.93
C LYS A 49 19.53 0.55 1.67
N HIS A 50 19.34 -0.77 1.71
CA HIS A 50 19.80 -1.67 0.65
C HIS A 50 18.72 -2.55 0.00
N SER A 51 17.47 -2.45 0.43
CA SER A 51 16.34 -3.16 -0.19
C SER A 51 15.14 -2.23 -0.28
N THR A 52 14.62 -2.00 -1.48
CA THR A 52 13.26 -1.48 -1.64
C THR A 52 12.31 -2.46 -0.97
N TRP A 53 11.62 -2.00 0.08
CA TRP A 53 10.61 -2.81 0.74
C TRP A 53 9.29 -2.61 0.00
N GLU A 54 8.85 -3.65 -0.70
CA GLU A 54 7.47 -3.77 -1.17
C GLU A 54 6.67 -4.55 -0.14
N VAL A 55 5.48 -4.06 0.16
CA VAL A 55 4.50 -4.74 0.98
C VAL A 55 3.32 -5.05 0.08
N VAL A 56 2.99 -6.33 -0.06
CA VAL A 56 1.83 -6.77 -0.85
C VAL A 56 0.70 -7.08 0.13
N ALA A 57 -0.44 -6.43 -0.07
CA ALA A 57 -1.66 -6.70 0.67
C ALA A 57 -2.77 -7.08 -0.29
N SER A 58 -3.49 -8.15 0.02
CA SER A 58 -4.75 -8.43 -0.68
C SER A 58 -5.85 -7.49 -0.23
N ARG A 59 -6.86 -7.29 -1.08
CA ARG A 59 -8.07 -6.55 -0.72
C ARG A 59 -8.75 -7.10 0.53
N GLU A 60 -8.70 -8.42 0.72
CA GLU A 60 -9.30 -9.06 1.89
C GLU A 60 -8.53 -8.79 3.18
N GLU A 61 -7.23 -8.52 3.09
CA GLU A 61 -6.38 -8.14 4.23
C GLU A 61 -6.49 -6.67 4.60
N LEU A 62 -6.85 -5.81 3.65
CA LEU A 62 -7.08 -4.39 3.90
C LEU A 62 -8.54 -4.14 4.29
N ASP A 63 -8.76 -3.74 5.53
CA ASP A 63 -10.05 -3.20 5.94
C ASP A 63 -10.44 -1.96 5.10
N SER A 64 -11.74 -1.68 4.99
CA SER A 64 -12.25 -0.53 4.20
C SER A 64 -11.61 0.80 4.59
N SER A 65 -11.23 0.97 5.86
CA SER A 65 -10.51 2.17 6.33
C SER A 65 -9.07 2.24 5.82
N SER A 66 -8.37 1.12 5.70
CA SER A 66 -7.02 1.04 5.15
C SER A 66 -7.02 1.31 3.66
N LEU A 67 -8.03 0.82 2.93
CA LEU A 67 -8.24 1.08 1.50
C LEU A 67 -8.49 2.56 1.20
N GLU A 68 -9.43 3.17 1.94
CA GLU A 68 -9.74 4.60 1.79
C GLU A 68 -8.51 5.47 2.07
N TYR A 69 -7.68 5.04 3.02
CA TYR A 69 -6.44 5.72 3.35
C TYR A 69 -5.37 5.56 2.27
N LEU A 70 -5.18 4.34 1.75
CA LEU A 70 -4.25 4.08 0.66
C LEU A 70 -4.58 4.97 -0.54
N LEU A 71 -5.87 5.08 -0.87
CA LEU A 71 -6.39 5.97 -1.91
C LEU A 71 -6.06 7.44 -1.63
N GLU A 72 -6.21 7.91 -0.40
CA GLU A 72 -5.91 9.30 -0.01
C GLU A 72 -4.42 9.63 -0.14
N VAL A 73 -3.54 8.72 0.28
CA VAL A 73 -2.07 8.88 0.20
C VAL A 73 -1.61 8.93 -1.26
N ILE A 74 -2.14 8.04 -2.12
CA ILE A 74 -1.72 7.93 -3.52
C ILE A 74 -2.31 9.05 -4.38
N GLN A 75 -3.58 9.41 -4.20
CA GLN A 75 -4.22 10.44 -5.02
C GLN A 75 -3.87 11.88 -4.62
N SER A 76 -3.28 12.10 -3.44
CA SER A 76 -2.84 13.43 -3.00
C SER A 76 -1.46 13.85 -3.56
N THR A 77 -0.78 12.97 -4.29
CA THR A 77 0.54 13.20 -4.91
C THR A 77 0.40 13.44 -6.42
#